data_AF-A0A820JNI8-F1
#
_entry.id   AF-A0A820JNI8-F1
#
_cell.length_a   1.000
_cell.length_b   1.000
_cell.length_c   1.000
_cell.angle_alpha   90.00
_cell.angle_beta   90.00
_cell.angle_gamma   90.00
#
_symmetry.space_group_name_H-M   'P 1'
#
loop_
_entity.id
_entity.type
_entity.pdbx_description
1 polymer ?
#
loop_
_entity_poly.entity_id
_entity_poly.type
_entity_poly.pdbx_seq_one_letter_code
_entity_poly.pdbx_strand_id
1 'polypeptide(L)'
;MVNSGVTFFVFFVVNTLLVSNSQQQQTRGLIPPELLTDNSLYHVVPQGAILLWSGAAHLVPQGWAVCDGTQGTPDLRDRFVIGSGPNAQFSVGQKGGASSATPTLNIRPTRLTVAQMPEHSHGGLTSIEDTSFMCYNQDLVEGRTTS
;
A
#
# COMPACT_ATOMS: atom_id res chain seq x y z
N MET A 1 -7.16 5.07 -13.81
CA MET A 1 -6.10 4.05 -14.01
C MET A 1 -6.42 2.89 -13.10
N VAL A 2 -6.70 1.71 -13.65
CA VAL A 2 -6.70 0.45 -12.88
C VAL A 2 -5.29 -0.11 -12.98
N ASN A 3 -4.59 -0.24 -11.85
CA ASN A 3 -3.22 -0.78 -11.84
C ASN A 3 -3.26 -2.28 -12.12
N SER A 4 -2.65 -2.71 -13.23
CA SER A 4 -2.66 -4.08 -13.76
C SER A 4 -1.91 -5.13 -12.91
N GLY A 5 -1.69 -4.88 -11.62
CA GLY A 5 -0.93 -5.73 -10.70
C GLY A 5 -1.64 -6.04 -9.38
N VAL A 6 -2.91 -5.63 -9.20
CA VAL A 6 -3.68 -5.95 -7.99
C VAL A 6 -4.71 -7.04 -8.29
N THR A 7 -4.45 -8.24 -7.79
CA THR A 7 -5.41 -9.35 -7.80
C THR A 7 -6.37 -9.20 -6.63
N PHE A 8 -7.67 -9.11 -6.93
CA PHE A 8 -8.72 -9.11 -5.92
C PHE A 8 -9.13 -10.55 -5.62
N PHE A 9 -9.27 -10.86 -4.34
CA PHE A 9 -9.73 -12.16 -3.85
C PHE A 9 -11.05 -11.97 -3.11
N VAL A 10 -11.93 -12.95 -3.19
CA VAL A 10 -13.12 -13.00 -2.34
C VAL A 10 -12.67 -13.34 -0.93
N PHE A 11 -13.17 -12.63 0.08
CA PHE A 11 -12.94 -12.97 1.47
C PHE A 11 -14.03 -13.92 1.97
N PHE A 12 -13.65 -14.98 2.68
CA PHE A 12 -14.60 -15.85 3.39
C PHE A 12 -14.17 -16.14 4.82
N VAL A 13 -15.11 -16.65 5.61
CA VAL A 13 -14.93 -17.06 7.01
C VAL A 13 -15.57 -18.43 7.27
N VAL A 14 -14.99 -19.22 8.17
CA VAL A 14 -15.62 -20.48 8.66
C VAL A 14 -16.98 -20.16 9.26
N ASN A 15 -18.04 -20.77 8.75
CA ASN A 15 -19.38 -20.66 9.28
C ASN A 15 -19.93 -22.02 9.70
N THR A 16 -19.79 -22.30 11.00
CA THR A 16 -20.26 -23.52 11.65
C THR A 16 -21.79 -23.69 11.62
N LEU A 17 -22.57 -22.63 11.36
CA LEU A 17 -24.02 -22.69 11.19
C LEU A 17 -24.45 -23.34 9.86
N LEU A 18 -23.53 -23.44 8.89
CA LEU A 18 -23.75 -24.13 7.60
C LEU A 18 -23.26 -25.58 7.60
N VAL A 19 -22.68 -26.04 8.71
CA VAL A 19 -22.26 -27.43 8.95
C VAL A 19 -23.34 -28.12 9.78
N SER A 20 -23.81 -29.28 9.32
CA SER A 20 -24.79 -30.07 10.07
C SER A 20 -24.22 -30.52 11.42
N ASN A 21 -25.03 -30.38 12.47
CA ASN A 21 -24.65 -30.60 13.88
C ASN A 21 -24.06 -32.01 14.16
N SER A 22 -24.37 -32.99 13.30
CA SER A 22 -23.77 -34.34 13.33
C SER A 22 -22.25 -34.36 13.23
N GLN A 23 -21.62 -33.37 12.60
CA GLN A 23 -20.15 -33.31 12.45
C GLN A 23 -19.42 -32.66 13.64
N GLN A 24 -20.14 -32.00 14.55
CA GLN A 24 -19.52 -31.35 15.72
C GLN A 24 -19.27 -32.30 16.90
N GLN A 25 -19.82 -33.52 16.87
CA GLN A 25 -19.80 -34.43 18.02
C GLN A 25 -18.64 -35.46 18.01
N GLN A 26 -17.87 -35.56 16.93
CA GLN A 26 -16.92 -36.68 16.71
C GLN A 26 -15.45 -36.37 17.06
N THR A 27 -15.16 -35.24 17.71
CA THR A 27 -13.78 -34.75 17.93
C THR A 27 -13.20 -35.05 19.32
N ARG A 28 -13.74 -36.06 20.04
CA ARG A 28 -13.25 -36.49 21.36
C ARG A 28 -12.40 -37.76 21.36
N GLY A 29 -11.85 -38.16 20.21
CA GLY A 29 -10.91 -39.29 20.13
C GLY A 29 -10.15 -39.32 18.81
N LEU A 30 -8.82 -39.37 18.92
CA LEU A 30 -7.81 -39.77 17.92
C LEU A 30 -8.33 -40.04 16.50
N ILE A 31 -8.21 -39.05 15.60
CA ILE A 31 -8.48 -39.23 14.17
C ILE A 31 -7.35 -40.09 13.56
N PRO A 32 -7.63 -41.26 12.97
CA PRO A 32 -6.61 -42.06 12.27
C PRO A 32 -6.15 -41.37 10.98
N PRO A 33 -4.89 -41.55 10.54
CA PRO A 33 -4.33 -40.82 9.40
C PRO A 33 -4.89 -41.18 8.02
N GLU A 34 -5.88 -42.08 7.91
CA GLU A 34 -6.44 -42.53 6.62
C GLU A 34 -7.68 -41.72 6.17
N LEU A 35 -8.21 -40.81 7.00
CA LEU A 35 -9.43 -40.06 6.68
C LEU A 35 -9.17 -38.61 6.20
N LEU A 36 -8.41 -38.45 5.12
CA LEU A 36 -8.23 -37.15 4.43
C LEU A 36 -9.39 -36.78 3.48
N THR A 37 -10.45 -37.58 3.45
CA THR A 37 -11.62 -37.41 2.56
C THR A 37 -12.82 -36.74 3.25
N ASP A 38 -12.81 -36.54 4.57
CA ASP A 38 -13.78 -35.68 5.25
C ASP A 38 -13.20 -34.27 5.45
N ASN A 39 -14.08 -33.28 5.51
CA ASN A 39 -13.82 -31.85 5.29
C ASN A 39 -13.19 -31.16 6.52
N SER A 40 -12.09 -31.73 7.02
CA SER A 40 -11.46 -31.50 8.33
C SER A 40 -10.87 -30.09 8.56
N LEU A 41 -10.84 -29.23 7.52
CA LEU A 41 -10.34 -27.86 7.65
C LEU A 41 -11.11 -27.02 8.68
N TYR A 42 -12.37 -27.38 8.98
CA TYR A 42 -13.17 -26.77 10.06
C TYR A 42 -12.62 -26.97 11.47
N HIS A 43 -11.79 -27.99 11.68
CA HIS A 43 -11.17 -28.23 12.99
C HIS A 43 -9.82 -27.50 13.15
N VAL A 44 -9.19 -27.12 12.04
CA VAL A 44 -7.87 -26.46 12.01
C VAL A 44 -8.01 -24.93 11.99
N VAL A 45 -9.08 -24.41 11.38
CA VAL A 45 -9.32 -22.97 11.24
C VAL A 45 -10.43 -22.52 12.20
N PRO A 46 -10.16 -21.57 13.13
CA PRO A 46 -11.17 -21.09 14.07
C PRO A 46 -12.25 -20.25 13.38
N GLN A 47 -13.47 -20.31 13.92
CA GLN A 47 -14.56 -19.42 13.51
C GLN A 47 -14.13 -17.94 13.67
N GLY A 48 -14.41 -17.13 12.65
CA GLY A 48 -13.97 -15.73 12.58
C GLY A 48 -12.66 -15.51 11.81
N ALA A 49 -11.89 -16.55 11.47
CA ALA A 49 -10.73 -16.43 10.59
C ALA A 49 -11.13 -16.02 9.17
N ILE A 50 -10.44 -15.01 8.61
CA ILE A 50 -10.66 -14.50 7.26
C ILE A 50 -9.60 -15.08 6.31
N LEU A 51 -10.02 -15.68 5.21
CA LEU A 51 -9.13 -16.24 4.18
C LEU A 51 -9.40 -15.62 2.80
N LEU A 52 -8.41 -15.71 1.92
CA LEU A 52 -8.46 -15.28 0.52
C LEU A 52 -8.92 -16.43 -0.39
N TRP A 53 -9.88 -16.15 -1.27
CA TRP A 53 -10.41 -17.08 -2.27
C TRP A 53 -10.25 -16.51 -3.68
N SER A 54 -9.63 -17.28 -4.57
CA SER A 54 -9.45 -16.93 -5.98
C SER A 54 -10.59 -17.41 -6.89
N GLY A 55 -11.47 -18.27 -6.38
CA GLY A 55 -12.63 -18.78 -7.12
C GLY A 55 -13.81 -17.81 -7.12
N ALA A 56 -14.86 -18.17 -7.86
CA ALA A 56 -16.10 -17.40 -7.86
C ALA A 56 -16.80 -17.47 -6.48
N ALA A 57 -17.46 -16.39 -6.07
CA ALA A 57 -18.14 -16.29 -4.78
C ALA A 57 -19.28 -17.32 -4.60
N HIS A 58 -19.92 -17.76 -5.70
CA HIS A 58 -20.96 -18.80 -5.68
C HIS A 58 -20.39 -20.24 -5.62
N LEU A 59 -19.07 -20.41 -5.70
CA LEU A 59 -18.36 -21.69 -5.58
C LEU A 59 -17.61 -21.82 -4.24
N VAL A 60 -17.91 -20.95 -3.26
CA VAL A 60 -17.36 -21.07 -1.91
C VAL A 60 -17.86 -22.39 -1.29
N PRO A 61 -16.98 -23.25 -0.75
CA PRO A 61 -17.38 -24.56 -0.25
C PRO A 61 -18.38 -24.51 0.92
N GLN A 62 -19.28 -25.50 0.99
CA GLN A 62 -20.26 -25.61 2.08
C GLN A 62 -19.56 -25.71 3.45
N GLY A 63 -19.92 -24.80 4.37
CA GLY A 63 -19.30 -24.62 5.69
C GLY A 63 -18.47 -23.34 5.79
N TRP A 64 -18.30 -22.62 4.68
CA TRP A 64 -17.72 -21.28 4.63
C TRP A 64 -18.80 -20.27 4.19
N ALA A 65 -18.64 -19.01 4.60
CA ALA A 65 -19.51 -17.91 4.20
C ALA A 65 -18.68 -16.75 3.63
N VAL A 66 -19.16 -16.13 2.55
CA VAL A 66 -18.57 -14.91 1.98
C VAL A 66 -18.66 -13.78 3.01
N CYS A 67 -17.60 -12.96 3.12
CA CYS A 67 -17.57 -11.76 3.94
C CYS A 67 -18.38 -10.61 3.28
N ASP A 68 -19.70 -10.72 3.31
CA ASP A 68 -20.65 -9.79 2.67
C ASP A 68 -21.51 -8.97 3.66
N GLY A 69 -21.36 -9.20 4.97
CA GLY A 69 -22.14 -8.56 6.02
C GLY A 69 -23.37 -9.36 6.47
N THR A 70 -23.69 -10.46 5.80
CA THR A 70 -24.75 -11.40 6.22
C THR A 70 -24.21 -12.42 7.22
N GLN A 71 -25.09 -13.14 7.92
CA GLN A 71 -24.74 -14.29 8.77
C GLN A 71 -23.67 -14.01 9.85
N GLY A 72 -23.55 -12.76 10.31
CA GLY A 72 -22.54 -12.33 11.28
C GLY A 72 -21.13 -12.14 10.70
N THR A 73 -20.96 -12.23 9.37
CA THR A 73 -19.68 -11.96 8.71
C THR A 73 -19.41 -10.45 8.60
N PRO A 74 -18.14 -10.00 8.54
CA PRO A 74 -17.83 -8.63 8.17
C PRO A 74 -18.05 -8.41 6.66
N ASP A 75 -18.54 -7.23 6.24
CA ASP A 75 -18.64 -6.86 4.83
C ASP A 75 -17.29 -6.34 4.29
N LEU A 76 -16.57 -7.17 3.51
CA LEU A 76 -15.22 -6.92 2.98
C LEU A 76 -15.18 -6.76 1.44
N ARG A 77 -16.32 -6.76 0.76
CA ARG A 77 -16.42 -6.54 -0.69
C ARG A 77 -15.91 -5.14 -1.05
N ASP A 78 -15.11 -5.05 -2.12
CA ASP A 78 -14.44 -3.83 -2.59
C ASP A 78 -13.56 -3.14 -1.52
N ARG A 79 -12.97 -3.91 -0.59
CA ARG A 79 -12.07 -3.40 0.46
C ARG A 79 -10.68 -4.05 0.40
N PHE A 80 -9.69 -3.27 0.85
CA PHE A 80 -8.40 -3.79 1.31
C PHE A 80 -8.45 -3.99 2.82
N VAL A 81 -7.90 -5.09 3.30
CA VAL A 81 -7.78 -5.39 4.74
C VAL A 81 -6.47 -4.80 5.26
N ILE A 82 -6.54 -4.10 6.39
CA ILE A 82 -5.39 -3.53 7.10
C ILE A 82 -5.39 -4.10 8.52
N GLY A 83 -4.20 -4.47 9.02
CA GLY A 83 -4.05 -4.98 10.39
C GLY A 83 -4.35 -3.91 11.43
N SER A 84 -5.12 -4.27 12.46
CA SER A 84 -5.38 -3.40 13.61
C SER A 84 -4.12 -3.22 14.46
N GLY A 85 -3.76 -1.99 14.80
CA GLY A 85 -2.57 -1.66 15.58
C GLY A 85 -2.87 -1.20 17.02
N PRO A 86 -1.92 -1.36 17.96
CA PRO A 86 -2.13 -1.00 19.37
C PRO A 86 -2.37 0.51 19.60
N ASN A 87 -1.91 1.36 18.68
CA ASN A 87 -2.05 2.81 18.75
C ASN A 87 -3.43 3.32 18.28
N ALA A 88 -4.46 2.45 18.26
CA ALA A 88 -5.87 2.71 17.92
C ALA A 88 -6.17 3.37 16.55
N GLN A 89 -5.16 3.68 15.72
CA GLN A 89 -5.33 4.34 14.42
C GLN A 89 -6.28 3.58 13.48
N PHE A 90 -6.24 2.26 13.54
CA PHE A 90 -7.18 1.35 12.88
C PHE A 90 -7.67 0.32 13.90
N SER A 91 -8.89 0.50 14.39
CA SER A 91 -9.59 -0.45 15.27
C SER A 91 -10.25 -1.58 14.47
N VAL A 92 -10.52 -2.72 15.10
CA VAL A 92 -11.20 -3.86 14.45
C VAL A 92 -12.57 -3.42 13.92
N GLY A 93 -12.83 -3.70 12.63
CA GLY A 93 -14.07 -3.31 11.94
C GLY A 93 -14.12 -1.86 11.46
N GLN A 94 -13.12 -1.02 11.78
CA GLN A 94 -13.03 0.34 11.26
C GLN A 94 -12.85 0.33 9.73
N LYS A 95 -13.66 1.13 9.04
CA LYS A 95 -13.62 1.29 7.58
C LYS A 95 -13.03 2.67 7.25
N GLY A 96 -12.29 2.78 6.16
CA GLY A 96 -11.65 4.02 5.73
C GLY A 96 -11.05 3.92 4.33
N GLY A 97 -10.36 4.98 3.90
CA GLY A 97 -9.88 5.13 2.52
C GLY A 97 -10.97 5.60 1.56
N ALA A 98 -10.59 5.79 0.29
CA ALA A 98 -11.48 6.17 -0.79
C ALA A 98 -11.04 5.49 -2.09
N SER A 99 -12.00 5.14 -2.96
CA SER A 99 -11.72 4.52 -4.28
C SER A 99 -11.01 5.48 -5.25
N SER A 100 -11.19 6.78 -5.04
CA SER A 100 -10.38 7.84 -5.61
C SER A 100 -10.19 8.95 -4.57
N ALA A 101 -9.05 9.64 -4.62
CA ALA A 101 -8.78 10.80 -3.79
C ALA A 101 -8.25 11.93 -4.67
N THR A 102 -8.92 13.08 -4.63
CA THR A 102 -8.41 14.32 -5.22
C THR A 102 -7.74 15.10 -4.09
N PRO A 103 -6.40 15.09 -3.97
CA PRO A 103 -5.73 15.74 -2.85
C PRO A 103 -5.89 17.26 -2.94
N THR A 104 -6.47 17.87 -1.90
CA THR A 104 -6.48 19.32 -1.74
C THR A 104 -5.06 19.80 -1.44
N LEU A 105 -4.35 20.31 -2.45
CA LEU A 105 -3.03 20.89 -2.28
C LEU A 105 -3.14 22.27 -1.61
N ASN A 106 -2.78 22.35 -0.34
CA ASN A 106 -2.67 23.62 0.39
C ASN A 106 -1.35 24.34 0.03
N ILE A 107 -1.25 24.83 -1.21
CA ILE A 107 -0.10 25.62 -1.67
C ILE A 107 -0.27 27.06 -1.18
N ARG A 108 0.34 27.38 -0.04
CA ARG A 108 0.48 28.77 0.42
C ARG A 108 1.69 29.43 -0.24
N PRO A 109 1.63 30.74 -0.56
CA PRO A 109 2.82 31.47 -0.96
C PRO A 109 3.83 31.48 0.20
N THR A 110 5.00 30.92 -0.05
CA THR A 110 6.11 30.83 0.91
C THR A 110 7.20 31.80 0.50
N ARG A 111 7.65 32.62 1.46
CA ARG A 111 8.88 33.41 1.31
C ARG A 111 10.04 32.57 1.83
N LEU A 112 11.05 32.32 1.01
CA LEU A 112 12.26 31.66 1.48
C LEU A 112 13.00 32.53 2.51
N THR A 113 13.53 31.87 3.52
CA THR A 113 14.36 32.43 4.59
C THR A 113 15.77 31.86 4.51
N VAL A 114 16.75 32.52 5.15
CA VAL A 114 18.14 32.02 5.18
C VAL A 114 18.23 30.62 5.80
N ALA A 115 17.40 30.31 6.79
CA ALA A 115 17.32 28.98 7.41
C ALA A 115 16.82 27.87 6.45
N GLN A 116 16.26 28.21 5.28
CA GLN A 116 15.83 27.26 4.25
C GLN A 116 16.84 27.13 3.10
N MET A 117 17.98 27.84 3.17
CA MET A 117 19.11 27.66 2.27
C MET A 117 20.18 26.88 3.04
N PRO A 118 20.47 25.61 2.68
CA PRO A 118 21.56 24.87 3.28
C PRO A 118 22.89 25.62 3.16
N GLU A 119 23.80 25.34 4.10
CA GLU A 119 25.16 25.87 4.06
C GLU A 119 25.83 25.47 2.73
N HIS A 120 26.38 26.45 2.04
CA HIS A 120 27.03 26.27 0.75
C HIS A 120 28.20 27.26 0.64
N SER A 121 29.25 26.83 -0.05
CA SER A 121 30.43 27.65 -0.33
C SER A 121 30.53 27.93 -1.83
N HIS A 122 31.21 29.02 -2.17
CA HIS A 122 31.53 29.38 -3.57
C HIS A 122 33.05 29.37 -3.74
N GLY A 123 33.54 28.67 -4.76
CA GLY A 123 34.94 28.74 -5.19
C GLY A 123 35.07 29.74 -6.33
N GLY A 124 35.59 30.93 -6.05
CA GLY A 124 35.86 31.96 -7.05
C GLY A 124 37.36 32.21 -7.19
N LEU A 125 37.89 32.08 -8.41
CA LEU A 125 39.22 32.57 -8.75
C LEU A 125 39.11 34.04 -9.15
N THR A 126 39.87 34.92 -8.49
CA THR A 126 39.95 36.35 -8.82
C THR A 126 41.20 36.72 -9.61
N SER A 127 42.09 35.75 -9.88
CA SER A 127 43.27 35.90 -10.74
C SER A 127 43.17 35.02 -11.99
N ILE A 128 43.58 35.58 -13.13
CA ILE A 128 43.64 34.89 -14.41
C ILE A 128 45.08 34.36 -14.62
N GLU A 129 45.45 33.31 -13.89
CA GLU A 129 46.65 32.53 -14.24
C GLU A 129 46.35 31.61 -15.44
N ASP A 130 45.07 31.30 -15.70
CA ASP A 130 44.62 30.55 -16.87
C ASP A 130 44.40 31.49 -18.08
N THR A 131 45.49 31.73 -18.80
CA THR A 131 45.53 32.59 -20.01
C THR A 131 44.84 31.98 -21.24
N SER A 132 44.17 30.84 -21.12
CA SER A 132 43.58 30.11 -22.25
C SER A 132 42.38 30.77 -22.95
N PHE A 133 41.81 31.84 -22.37
CA PHE A 133 40.69 32.60 -22.97
C PHE A 133 40.98 34.09 -23.22
N MET A 134 42.20 34.39 -23.67
CA MET A 134 42.53 35.69 -24.25
C MET A 134 42.01 35.78 -25.70
N CYS A 135 40.83 36.36 -25.92
CA CYS A 135 40.42 36.85 -27.24
C CYS A 135 41.22 38.12 -27.59
N TYR A 136 42.48 37.90 -27.95
CA TYR A 136 43.44 38.93 -28.32
C TYR A 136 43.02 39.59 -29.64
N ASN A 137 42.72 40.88 -29.61
CA ASN A 137 42.51 41.68 -30.80
C ASN A 137 43.64 42.72 -30.89
N GLN A 138 44.83 42.26 -31.30
CA GLN A 138 45.88 43.13 -31.80
C GLN A 138 45.67 43.37 -33.31
N ASP A 139 46.20 44.51 -33.77
CA ASP A 139 46.23 45.01 -35.16
C ASP A 139 44.85 45.46 -35.68
N LEU A 140 44.61 46.67 -36.22
CA LEU A 140 45.41 47.87 -36.54
C LEU A 140 44.61 49.13 -36.06
N VAL A 141 44.99 50.41 -36.17
CA VAL A 141 46.05 51.16 -36.88
C VAL A 141 46.60 52.26 -35.95
N GLU A 142 47.74 52.85 -36.29
CA GLU A 142 48.39 54.00 -35.64
C GLU A 142 47.54 55.30 -35.57
N GLY A 143 47.81 56.12 -34.56
CA GLY A 143 47.75 57.59 -34.69
C GLY A 143 46.40 58.30 -34.49
N ARG A 144 46.11 58.73 -33.26
CA ARG A 144 45.36 59.97 -33.04
C ARG A 144 45.88 60.77 -31.84
N THR A 145 46.51 61.90 -32.14
CA THR A 145 47.00 62.87 -31.16
C THR A 145 45.85 63.49 -30.37
N THR A 146 46.07 63.67 -29.08
CA THR A 146 45.21 64.44 -28.18
C THR A 146 45.16 65.92 -28.57
N SER A 147 43.97 66.52 -28.50
CA SER A 147 43.74 67.93 -28.21
C SER A 147 42.47 68.08 -27.38
#